data_AF-A0A3G9JT60-F1
#
_entry.id   AF-A0A3G9JT60-F1
#
_cell.length_a   1.000
_cell.length_b   1.000
_cell.length_c   1.000
_cell.angle_alpha   90.00
_cell.angle_beta   90.00
_cell.angle_gamma   90.00
#
_symmetry.space_group_name_H-M   'P 1'
#
loop_
_entity.id
_entity.type
_entity.pdbx_description
1 polymer ?
#
loop_
_entity_poly.entity_id
_entity_poly.type
_entity_poly.pdbx_seq_one_letter_code
_entity_poly.pdbx_strand_id
1 'polypeptide(L)'
;MKIAVSYLNKEVFDDFGTTPAFKLYEIHEQQVLKSTVVDTQGIEYGALAVFLDKYKVDLVLTGTITPGSRSACHSNNMEVVTGMSGNADDCVMQYLKER
;
A
#
# COMPACT_ATOMS: atom_id res chain seq x y z
N MET A 1 -6.74 -3.22 -11.27
CA MET A 1 -5.48 -3.01 -10.53
C MET A 1 -5.73 -3.20 -9.05
N LYS A 2 -4.70 -3.48 -8.25
CA LYS A 2 -4.78 -3.61 -6.80
C LYS A 2 -3.82 -2.65 -6.11
N ILE A 3 -4.35 -1.88 -5.17
CA ILE A 3 -3.61 -0.87 -4.41
C ILE A 3 -3.46 -1.35 -2.97
N ALA A 4 -2.28 -1.24 -2.39
CA ALA A 4 -2.05 -1.41 -0.97
C ALA A 4 -1.73 -0.06 -0.34
N VAL A 5 -2.34 0.23 0.81
CA VAL A 5 -2.06 1.42 1.61
C VAL A 5 -1.51 0.98 2.96
N SER A 6 -0.36 1.51 3.38
CA SER A 6 0.13 1.33 4.76
C SER A 6 -0.93 1.84 5.73
N TYR A 7 -1.34 1.07 6.73
CA TYR A 7 -2.61 1.32 7.40
C TYR A 7 -2.56 1.14 8.91
N LEU A 8 -3.14 2.11 9.61
CA LEU A 8 -3.48 2.00 11.02
C LEU A 8 -4.72 2.85 11.32
N ASN A 9 -5.73 2.27 11.97
CA ASN A 9 -6.89 3.00 12.50
C ASN A 9 -7.57 3.98 11.51
N LYS A 10 -7.83 3.53 10.28
CA LYS A 10 -8.43 4.30 9.16
C LYS A 10 -7.48 5.27 8.45
N GLU A 11 -6.27 5.44 8.96
CA GLU A 11 -5.29 6.38 8.42
C GLU A 11 -4.14 5.67 7.71
N VAL A 12 -3.47 6.42 6.84
CA VAL A 12 -2.20 6.03 6.25
C VAL A 12 -1.17 5.97 7.37
N PHE A 13 -0.56 4.80 7.55
CA PHE A 13 0.57 4.65 8.46
C PHE A 13 1.84 5.19 7.78
N ASP A 14 2.63 5.97 8.51
CA ASP A 14 3.75 6.68 7.89
C ASP A 14 4.78 5.72 7.29
N ASP A 15 5.39 4.86 8.10
CA ASP A 15 6.49 4.00 7.64
C ASP A 15 5.98 2.67 7.06
N PHE A 16 6.19 2.48 5.76
CA PHE A 16 5.92 1.20 5.08
C PHE A 16 6.56 0.00 5.77
N GLY A 17 7.80 0.15 6.23
CA GLY A 17 8.64 -0.94 6.73
C GLY A 17 8.21 -1.50 8.09
N THR A 18 7.50 -0.68 8.87
CA THR A 18 7.00 -1.01 10.21
C THR A 18 5.48 -0.99 10.30
N THR A 19 4.79 -0.90 9.16
CA THR A 19 3.34 -0.82 9.17
C THR A 19 2.72 -2.10 9.76
N PRO A 20 1.77 -1.98 10.70
CA PRO A 20 1.15 -3.15 11.32
C PRO A 20 0.15 -3.85 10.40
N ALA A 21 -0.37 -3.13 9.40
CA ALA A 21 -1.34 -3.67 8.45
C ALA A 21 -1.27 -2.93 7.12
N PHE A 22 -1.76 -3.59 6.07
CA PHE A 22 -2.10 -2.94 4.81
C PHE A 22 -3.61 -2.95 4.62
N LYS A 23 -4.15 -1.86 4.09
CA LYS A 23 -5.49 -1.88 3.51
C LYS A 23 -5.35 -2.07 2.01
N LEU A 24 -5.89 -3.18 1.51
CA LEU A 24 -5.86 -3.57 0.10
C LEU A 24 -7.15 -3.12 -0.56
N TYR A 25 -7.03 -2.61 -1.78
CA TYR A 25 -8.14 -2.10 -2.59
C TYR A 25 -8.13 -2.76 -3.96
N GLU A 26 -9.26 -3.33 -4.36
CA GLU A 26 -9.49 -3.84 -5.70
C GLU A 26 -10.17 -2.76 -6.54
N ILE A 27 -9.49 -2.34 -7.60
CA ILE A 27 -9.95 -1.23 -8.47
C ILE A 27 -10.33 -1.77 -9.84
N HIS A 28 -11.54 -1.41 -10.29
CA HIS A 28 -12.07 -1.66 -11.63
C HIS A 28 -12.66 -0.37 -12.18
N GLU A 29 -12.29 0.02 -13.41
CA GLU A 29 -12.80 1.23 -14.06
C GLU A 29 -12.74 2.50 -13.18
N GLN A 30 -11.60 2.73 -12.53
CA GLN A 30 -11.35 3.84 -11.58
C GLN A 30 -12.24 3.85 -10.32
N GLN A 31 -12.91 2.75 -10.01
CA GLN A 31 -13.74 2.61 -8.83
C GLN A 31 -13.22 1.51 -7.90
N VAL A 32 -13.33 1.76 -6.60
CA VAL A 32 -13.05 0.75 -5.57
C VAL A 32 -14.21 -0.24 -5.53
N LEU A 33 -13.96 -1.49 -5.93
CA LEU A 33 -14.95 -2.56 -5.82
C LEU A 33 -15.00 -3.14 -4.41
N LYS A 34 -13.82 -3.31 -3.80
CA LYS A 34 -13.68 -3.91 -2.47
C LYS A 34 -12.44 -3.36 -1.78
N SER A 35 -12.51 -3.27 -0.45
CA SER A 35 -11.32 -3.11 0.38
C SER A 35 -11.25 -4.16 1.49
N THR A 36 -10.05 -4.49 1.93
CA THR A 36 -9.82 -5.44 3.04
C THR A 36 -8.55 -5.05 3.77
N VAL A 37 -8.57 -5.11 5.10
CA VAL A 37 -7.37 -4.89 5.93
C VAL A 37 -6.70 -6.25 6.17
N VAL A 38 -5.40 -6.31 5.93
CA VAL A 38 -4.56 -7.48 6.20
C VAL A 38 -3.45 -7.09 7.18
N ASP A 39 -3.34 -7.83 8.27
CA ASP A 39 -2.27 -7.66 9.26
C ASP A 39 -0.94 -8.15 8.67
N THR A 40 0.16 -7.44 8.94
CA THR A 40 1.48 -7.85 8.47
C THR A 40 2.04 -9.04 9.23
N GLN A 41 1.40 -9.46 10.33
CA GLN A 41 1.78 -10.56 11.21
C GLN A 41 3.20 -10.40 11.76
N GLY A 42 3.67 -9.16 11.91
CA GLY A 42 5.03 -8.85 12.34
C GLY A 42 6.11 -9.14 11.29
N ILE A 43 5.76 -9.25 10.00
CA ILE A 43 6.73 -9.39 8.92
C ILE A 43 7.62 -8.13 8.85
N GLU A 44 8.93 -8.34 8.84
CA GLU A 44 9.93 -7.26 8.80
C GLU A 44 10.17 -6.70 7.38
N TYR A 45 10.50 -5.41 7.32
CA TYR A 45 10.94 -4.56 6.20
C TYR A 45 11.06 -5.16 4.80
N GLY A 46 11.98 -6.12 4.58
CA GLY A 46 12.29 -6.65 3.26
C GLY A 46 11.27 -7.69 2.76
N ALA A 47 10.58 -8.36 3.67
CA ALA A 47 9.62 -9.40 3.35
C ALA A 47 8.21 -8.85 3.06
N LEU A 48 7.95 -7.57 3.36
CA LEU A 48 6.67 -6.92 3.07
C LEU A 48 6.39 -6.81 1.55
N ALA A 49 7.41 -6.59 0.73
CA ALA A 49 7.23 -6.58 -0.73
C ALA A 49 6.79 -7.95 -1.27
N VAL A 50 7.42 -9.03 -0.78
CA VAL A 50 7.05 -10.42 -1.12
C VAL A 50 5.66 -10.77 -0.58
N PHE A 51 5.33 -10.28 0.62
CA PHE A 51 3.99 -10.44 1.19
C PHE A 51 2.92 -9.80 0.29
N LEU A 52 3.15 -8.58 -0.20
CA LEU A 52 2.20 -7.88 -1.08
C LEU A 52 2.11 -8.51 -2.49
N ASP A 53 3.20 -9.08 -3.03
CA ASP A 53 3.15 -9.82 -4.30
C ASP A 53 2.21 -11.04 -4.23
N LYS A 54 2.09 -11.71 -3.07
CA LYS A 54 1.11 -12.79 -2.88
C LYS A 54 -0.33 -12.32 -3.10
N TYR A 55 -0.61 -11.05 -2.80
CA TYR A 55 -1.92 -10.45 -3.04
C TYR A 55 -2.07 -9.88 -4.45
N LYS A 56 -1.01 -9.90 -5.28
CA LYS A 56 -0.97 -9.28 -6.61
C LYS A 56 -1.27 -7.79 -6.55
N VAL A 57 -0.60 -7.12 -5.61
CA VAL A 57 -0.61 -5.65 -5.52
C VAL A 57 0.18 -5.09 -6.71
N ASP A 58 -0.35 -4.06 -7.34
CA ASP A 58 0.30 -3.34 -8.45
C ASP A 58 0.94 -2.02 -7.95
N LEU A 59 0.35 -1.41 -6.92
CA LEU A 59 0.71 -0.09 -6.41
C LEU A 59 0.66 -0.04 -4.89
N VAL A 60 1.65 0.59 -4.29
CA VAL A 60 1.69 0.90 -2.86
C VAL A 60 1.60 2.41 -2.63
N LEU A 61 0.69 2.83 -1.75
CA LEU A 61 0.59 4.19 -1.21
C LEU A 61 1.06 4.17 0.24
N THR A 62 2.00 5.06 0.60
CA THR A 62 2.56 5.12 1.96
C THR A 62 3.00 6.54 2.31
N GLY A 63 3.26 6.82 3.58
CA GLY A 63 3.91 8.07 4.00
C GLY A 63 5.37 8.07 3.57
N THR A 64 6.20 7.30 4.25
CA THR A 64 7.63 7.12 4.04
C THR A 64 7.97 5.67 3.67
N ILE A 65 9.13 5.50 3.02
CA ILE A 65 9.70 4.19 2.68
C ILE A 65 11.21 4.30 2.57
N THR A 66 11.94 3.26 2.99
CA THR A 66 13.38 3.19 2.83
C THR A 66 13.79 2.84 1.38
N PRO A 67 15.00 3.20 0.92
CA PRO A 67 15.48 2.83 -0.41
C PRO A 67 15.49 1.32 -0.68
N GLY A 68 15.80 0.52 0.35
CA GLY A 68 15.80 -0.94 0.26
C GLY A 68 14.40 -1.51 0.05
N SER A 69 13.42 -1.09 0.85
CA SER A 69 12.02 -1.53 0.70
C SER A 69 11.42 -1.07 -0.63
N ARG A 70 11.73 0.15 -1.09
CA ARG A 70 11.30 0.62 -2.42
C ARG A 70 11.88 -0.24 -3.54
N SER A 71 13.17 -0.59 -3.47
CA SER A 71 13.81 -1.47 -4.45
C SER A 71 13.20 -2.87 -4.46
N ALA A 72 12.82 -3.40 -3.29
CA ALA A 72 12.12 -4.67 -3.17
C ALA A 72 10.73 -4.62 -3.83
N CYS A 73 9.97 -3.53 -3.65
CA CYS A 73 8.68 -3.35 -4.33
C CYS A 73 8.84 -3.32 -5.86
N HIS A 74 9.79 -2.53 -6.38
CA HIS A 74 10.04 -2.47 -7.81
C HIS A 74 10.50 -3.81 -8.40
N SER A 75 11.31 -4.57 -7.65
CA SER A 75 11.73 -5.92 -8.07
C SER A 75 10.55 -6.91 -8.18
N ASN A 76 9.42 -6.61 -7.52
CA ASN A 76 8.16 -7.35 -7.62
C ASN A 76 7.15 -6.66 -8.55
N ASN A 77 7.60 -5.75 -9.43
CA ASN A 77 6.77 -5.00 -10.38
C ASN A 77 5.68 -4.12 -9.73
N MET A 78 5.90 -3.69 -8.48
CA MET A 78 5.01 -2.75 -7.79
C MET A 78 5.51 -1.31 -7.95
N GLU A 79 4.59 -0.41 -8.30
CA GLU A 79 4.81 1.04 -8.16
C GLU A 79 4.69 1.45 -6.69
N VAL A 80 5.39 2.53 -6.30
CA VAL A 80 5.31 3.08 -4.95
C VAL A 80 5.14 4.59 -5.02
N VAL A 81 4.11 5.11 -4.36
CA VAL A 81 3.86 6.53 -4.16
C VAL A 81 3.99 6.84 -2.68
N THR A 82 4.81 7.86 -2.38
CA THR A 82 5.12 8.31 -1.02
C THR A 82 4.55 9.70 -0.75
N GLY A 83 4.51 10.11 0.51
CA GLY A 83 3.99 11.41 0.95
C GLY A 83 2.49 11.40 1.23
N MET A 84 1.87 10.22 1.29
CA MET A 84 0.45 10.08 1.63
C MET A 84 0.26 10.20 3.14
N SER A 85 -0.79 10.91 3.55
CA SER A 85 -1.15 11.09 4.97
C SER A 85 -2.66 11.33 5.10
N GLY A 86 -3.21 11.07 6.29
CA GLY A 86 -4.64 11.20 6.55
C GLY A 86 -5.41 9.91 6.27
N ASN A 87 -6.69 10.01 5.94
CA ASN A 87 -7.56 8.84 5.76
C ASN A 87 -7.15 8.00 4.54
N ALA A 88 -7.00 6.69 4.72
CA ALA A 88 -6.55 5.78 3.68
C ALA A 88 -7.50 5.70 2.47
N ASP A 89 -8.82 5.76 2.70
CA ASP A 89 -9.83 5.72 1.63
C ASP A 89 -9.79 7.00 0.80
N ASP A 90 -9.65 8.15 1.46
CA ASP A 90 -9.52 9.45 0.80
C ASP A 90 -8.26 9.52 -0.06
N CYS A 91 -7.12 9.01 0.42
CA CYS A 91 -5.89 8.95 -0.36
C CYS A 91 -6.03 8.12 -1.63
N VAL A 92 -6.72 6.97 -1.57
CA VAL A 92 -6.97 6.13 -2.76
C VAL A 92 -7.90 6.86 -3.73
N MET A 93 -8.98 7.46 -3.24
CA MET A 93 -9.90 8.21 -4.09
C MET A 93 -9.22 9.42 -4.76
N GLN A 94 -8.35 10.12 -4.04
CA GLN A 94 -7.59 11.23 -4.59
C GLN A 94 -6.61 10.74 -5.68
N TYR A 95 -5.85 9.69 -5.39
CA TYR A 95 -4.93 9.09 -6.37
C TYR A 95 -5.64 8.70 -7.68
N LEU A 96 -6.85 8.11 -7.58
CA LEU A 96 -7.63 7.69 -8.75
C LEU A 96 -8.20 8.88 -9.55
N LYS A 97 -8.43 10.04 -8.92
CA LYS A 97 -8.93 11.25 -9.61
C LYS A 97 -7.85 12.01 -10.36
N GLU A 98 -6.59 11.88 -9.92
CA GLU A 98 -5.44 12.59 -10.51
C GLU A 98 -4.80 11.80 -11.68
N ARG A 99 -5.36 10.64 -12.05
CA ARG A 99 -4.91 9.73 -13.12
C ARG A 99 -5.95 9.65 -14.24
#